data_AF-A0AAD6X289-F1
#
_entry.id   AF-A0AAD6X289-F1
#
_cell.length_a   1.000
_cell.length_b   1.000
_cell.length_c   1.000
_cell.angle_alpha   90.00
_cell.angle_beta   90.00
_cell.angle_gamma   90.00
#
_symmetry.space_group_name_H-M   'P 1'
#
loop_
_entity.id
_entity.type
_entity.pdbx_description
1 polymer ?
#
loop_
_entity_poly.entity_id
_entity_poly.type
_entity_poly.pdbx_seq_one_letter_code
_entity_poly.pdbx_strand_id
1 'polypeptide(L)'
;MPQPAPSLTNLSKLRIWQQNLNKSLASQNDFMNSLTPNFFDIALVQEPHVDWRGVSRGKRSFVSIYPPTHAKDQRATQSAIFVNTRLSSSSWAPIPILSPDITAIDLIGDFGTIRIINIYNDGNHNETL
;
A
#
# COMPACT_ATOMS: atom_id res chain seq x y z
N MET A 1 -38.67 7.06 -20.80
CA MET A 1 -38.14 5.69 -20.63
C MET A 1 -37.11 5.71 -19.52
N PRO A 2 -37.12 4.77 -18.56
CA PRO A 2 -36.01 4.66 -17.61
C PRO A 2 -34.77 4.16 -18.34
N GLN A 3 -33.60 4.72 -17.98
CA GLN A 3 -32.32 4.26 -18.49
C GLN A 3 -32.07 2.80 -18.04
N PRO A 4 -31.48 1.92 -18.87
CA PRO A 4 -31.14 0.58 -18.43
C PRO A 4 -30.13 0.64 -17.30
N ALA A 5 -30.27 -0.24 -16.30
CA ALA A 5 -29.25 -0.42 -15.28
C ALA A 5 -27.91 -0.77 -15.96
N PRO A 6 -26.77 -0.18 -15.52
CA PRO A 6 -25.48 -0.46 -16.11
C PRO A 6 -25.18 -1.96 -16.06
N SER A 7 -24.70 -2.51 -17.17
CA SER A 7 -24.39 -3.94 -17.29
C SER A 7 -23.27 -4.32 -16.33
N LEU A 8 -23.53 -5.27 -15.42
CA LEU A 8 -22.58 -5.79 -14.43
C LEU A 8 -21.37 -6.56 -15.01
N THR A 9 -21.20 -6.59 -16.33
CA THR A 9 -20.22 -7.44 -17.04
C THR A 9 -18.81 -6.86 -17.14
N ASN A 10 -18.57 -5.62 -16.69
CA ASN A 10 -17.23 -5.01 -16.63
C ASN A 10 -17.00 -4.32 -15.28
N LEU A 11 -17.14 -5.05 -14.17
CA LEU A 11 -16.68 -4.54 -12.88
C LEU A 11 -15.15 -4.45 -12.90
N SER A 12 -14.62 -3.23 -12.86
CA SER A 12 -13.23 -2.97 -12.55
C SER A 12 -12.94 -3.53 -11.15
N LYS A 13 -12.02 -4.49 -11.07
CA LYS A 13 -11.64 -5.14 -9.81
C LYS A 13 -10.38 -4.48 -9.29
N LEU A 14 -10.42 -4.03 -8.04
CA LEU A 14 -9.24 -3.63 -7.28
C LEU A 14 -8.83 -4.79 -6.37
N ARG A 15 -7.60 -5.29 -6.51
CA ARG A 15 -7.07 -6.37 -5.67
C ARG A 15 -5.95 -5.87 -4.79
N ILE A 16 -6.18 -5.98 -3.48
CA ILE A 16 -5.28 -5.52 -2.44
C ILE A 16 -4.79 -6.73 -1.63
N TRP A 17 -3.48 -6.86 -1.45
CA TRP A 17 -2.88 -7.76 -0.45
C TRP A 17 -2.53 -6.94 0.79
N GLN A 18 -2.94 -7.38 1.98
CA GLN A 18 -2.41 -6.82 3.24
C GLN A 18 -1.60 -7.85 4.03
N GLN A 19 -0.42 -7.49 4.55
CA GLN A 19 0.39 -8.38 5.38
C GLN A 19 1.34 -7.61 6.34
N ASN A 20 1.42 -8.07 7.59
CA ASN A 20 2.49 -7.69 8.51
C ASN A 20 3.71 -8.61 8.29
N LEU A 21 4.89 -8.02 8.11
CA LEU A 21 6.15 -8.72 7.82
C LEU A 21 7.08 -8.83 9.03
N ASN A 22 6.71 -8.27 10.18
CA ASN A 22 7.46 -8.34 11.44
C ASN A 22 8.93 -7.94 11.30
N LYS A 23 9.20 -6.91 10.46
CA LYS A 23 10.53 -6.41 10.07
C LYS A 23 11.51 -7.48 9.54
N SER A 24 11.01 -8.66 9.17
CA SER A 24 11.82 -9.79 8.76
C SER A 24 12.22 -9.70 7.30
N LEU A 25 13.52 -9.77 7.02
CA LEU A 25 14.03 -9.82 5.64
C LEU A 25 13.52 -11.07 4.89
N ALA A 26 13.43 -12.20 5.59
CA ALA A 26 12.92 -13.44 4.99
C ALA A 26 11.45 -13.28 4.58
N SER A 27 10.62 -12.73 5.47
CA SER A 27 9.21 -12.46 5.18
C SER A 27 9.04 -11.42 4.06
N GLN A 28 9.88 -10.38 4.03
CA GLN A 28 9.89 -9.39 2.95
C GLN A 28 10.21 -10.02 1.59
N ASN A 29 11.20 -10.90 1.53
CA ASN A 29 11.57 -11.57 0.29
C ASN A 29 10.47 -12.53 -0.18
N ASP A 30 9.92 -13.33 0.72
CA ASP A 30 8.82 -14.26 0.41
C ASP A 30 7.58 -13.51 -0.09
N PHE A 31 7.20 -12.43 0.60
CA PHE A 31 6.12 -11.53 0.19
C PHE A 31 6.37 -10.96 -1.21
N MET A 32 7.55 -10.38 -1.46
CA MET A 32 7.87 -9.79 -2.77
C MET A 32 7.90 -10.82 -3.89
N ASN A 33 8.31 -12.06 -3.61
CA ASN A 33 8.26 -13.15 -4.58
C ASN A 33 6.82 -13.54 -4.91
N SER A 34 5.96 -13.65 -3.89
CA SER A 34 4.54 -14.02 -4.00
C SER A 34 3.65 -12.91 -4.58
N LEU A 35 4.07 -11.64 -4.46
CA LEU A 35 3.35 -10.49 -4.98
C LEU A 35 3.36 -10.48 -6.52
N THR A 36 2.38 -11.16 -7.09
CA THR A 36 2.27 -11.38 -8.54
C THR A 36 1.69 -10.14 -9.23
N PRO A 37 2.45 -9.45 -10.10
CA PRO A 37 2.03 -8.18 -10.67
C PRO A 37 0.80 -8.29 -11.56
N ASN A 38 0.52 -9.46 -12.14
CA ASN A 38 -0.68 -9.65 -12.96
C ASN A 38 -1.96 -9.85 -12.14
N PHE A 39 -1.81 -10.11 -10.84
CA PHE A 39 -2.91 -10.43 -9.95
C PHE A 39 -3.23 -9.29 -8.97
N PHE A 40 -2.22 -8.69 -8.33
CA PHE A 40 -2.42 -7.64 -7.32
C PHE A 40 -2.15 -6.24 -7.86
N ASP A 41 -2.96 -5.27 -7.44
CA ASP A 41 -2.81 -3.87 -7.83
C ASP A 41 -2.12 -3.06 -6.73
N ILE A 42 -2.39 -3.40 -5.48
CA ILE A 42 -1.83 -2.72 -4.31
C ILE A 42 -1.43 -3.75 -3.26
N ALA A 43 -0.35 -3.47 -2.55
CA ALA A 43 0.09 -4.21 -1.39
C ALA A 43 0.22 -3.26 -0.19
N LEU A 44 -0.44 -3.59 0.93
CA LEU A 44 -0.39 -2.86 2.19
C LEU A 44 0.47 -3.65 3.16
N VAL A 45 1.60 -3.09 3.56
CA VAL A 45 2.58 -3.78 4.40
C VAL A 45 2.64 -3.10 5.76
N GLN A 46 2.54 -3.90 6.81
CA GLN A 46 2.91 -3.50 8.16
C GLN A 46 4.29 -4.07 8.52
N GLU A 47 5.03 -3.32 9.32
CA GLU A 47 6.39 -3.64 9.77
C GLU A 47 7.31 -4.07 8.61
N PRO A 48 7.47 -3.24 7.57
CA PRO A 48 8.31 -3.59 6.44
C PRO A 48 9.77 -3.73 6.88
N HIS A 49 10.50 -4.69 6.28
CA HIS A 49 11.94 -4.74 6.46
C HIS A 49 12.58 -3.56 5.74
N VAL A 50 13.44 -2.78 6.42
CA VAL A 50 14.20 -1.66 5.85
C VAL A 50 15.67 -2.02 5.86
N ASP A 51 16.34 -1.95 4.70
CA ASP A 51 17.75 -2.30 4.58
C ASP A 51 18.69 -1.13 4.90
N TRP A 52 20.01 -1.36 4.76
CA TRP A 52 21.03 -0.36 5.07
C TRP A 52 21.00 0.88 4.16
N ARG A 53 20.31 0.83 3.01
CA ARG A 53 20.07 1.98 2.14
C ARG A 53 18.85 2.78 2.57
N GLY A 54 18.16 2.33 3.61
CA GLY A 54 17.03 3.02 4.15
C GLY A 54 15.74 2.80 3.40
N VAL A 55 15.65 1.77 2.57
CA VAL A 55 14.45 1.42 1.83
C VAL A 55 14.09 -0.05 2.05
N SER A 56 12.81 -0.37 1.93
CA SER A 56 12.38 -1.76 1.87
C SER A 56 12.71 -2.40 0.54
N ARG A 57 13.03 -3.70 0.59
CA ARG A 57 13.21 -4.51 -0.62
C ARG A 57 11.88 -4.53 -1.38
N GLY A 58 11.90 -3.95 -2.58
CA GLY A 58 10.75 -3.87 -3.47
C GLY A 58 10.91 -4.73 -4.73
N LYS A 59 9.89 -4.66 -5.58
CA LYS A 59 9.84 -5.29 -6.90
C LYS A 59 9.65 -4.20 -7.94
N ARG A 60 10.37 -4.24 -9.07
CA ARG A 60 10.34 -3.17 -10.10
C ARG A 60 8.94 -2.85 -10.63
N SER A 61 8.02 -3.81 -10.60
CA SER A 61 6.62 -3.65 -11.00
C SER A 61 5.75 -2.98 -9.94
N PHE A 62 6.33 -2.53 -8.83
CA PHE A 62 5.63 -1.82 -7.75
C PHE A 62 6.45 -0.60 -7.31
N VAL A 63 5.76 0.52 -7.11
CA VAL A 63 6.31 1.74 -6.51
C VAL A 63 6.07 1.68 -5.01
N SER A 64 7.13 1.81 -4.22
CA SER A 64 7.04 1.88 -2.77
C SER A 64 6.69 3.29 -2.30
N ILE A 65 5.68 3.38 -1.44
CA ILE A 65 5.23 4.59 -0.76
C ILE A 65 5.44 4.40 0.72
N TYR A 66 6.08 5.39 1.35
CA TYR A 66 6.33 5.44 2.78
C TYR A 66 5.66 6.67 3.38
N PRO A 67 5.44 6.69 4.70
CA PRO A 67 5.05 7.91 5.40
C PRO A 67 6.13 8.98 5.25
N PRO A 68 5.80 10.28 5.24
CA PRO A 68 6.79 11.37 5.19
C PRO A 68 7.83 11.31 6.31
N THR A 69 7.48 10.73 7.47
CA THR A 69 8.40 10.53 8.60
C THR A 69 9.55 9.58 8.30
N HIS A 70 9.40 8.69 7.31
CA HIS A 70 10.44 7.75 6.87
C HIS A 70 11.74 8.45 6.46
N ALA A 71 11.65 9.63 5.85
CA ALA A 71 12.83 10.41 5.45
C ALA A 71 13.66 10.91 6.65
N LYS A 72 13.05 11.00 7.83
CA LYS A 72 13.71 11.41 9.08
C LYS A 72 14.23 10.22 9.87
N ASP A 73 13.40 9.19 10.01
CA ASP A 73 13.75 7.94 10.69
C ASP A 73 13.15 6.74 9.96
N GLN A 74 14.00 6.05 9.22
CA GLN A 74 13.62 4.90 8.42
C GLN A 74 13.34 3.67 9.30
N ARG A 75 13.97 3.56 10.47
CA ARG A 75 13.79 2.40 11.38
C ARG A 75 12.45 2.45 12.11
N ALA A 76 11.95 3.66 12.34
CA ALA A 76 10.64 3.88 12.93
C ALA A 76 9.49 3.48 11.99
N THR A 77 9.72 3.29 10.69
CA THR A 77 8.63 3.00 9.73
C THR A 77 7.92 1.69 10.02
N GLN A 78 6.61 1.77 10.25
CA GLN A 78 5.76 0.61 10.54
C GLN A 78 4.72 0.35 9.46
N SER A 79 4.51 1.27 8.53
CA SER A 79 3.55 1.13 7.44
C SER A 79 4.20 1.49 6.11
N ALA A 80 3.87 0.74 5.06
CA ALA A 80 4.23 1.05 3.68
C ALA A 80 3.14 0.59 2.72
N ILE A 81 3.03 1.26 1.56
CA ILE A 81 2.13 0.86 0.47
C ILE A 81 2.98 0.60 -0.78
N PHE A 82 2.72 -0.50 -1.47
CA PHE A 82 3.31 -0.82 -2.76
C PHE A 82 2.24 -0.72 -3.84
N VAL A 83 2.39 0.21 -4.77
CA VAL A 83 1.43 0.47 -5.85
C VAL A 83 1.95 -0.14 -7.15
N ASN A 84 1.18 -1.02 -7.80
CA ASN A 84 1.58 -1.65 -9.03
C ASN A 84 1.78 -0.62 -10.16
N THR A 85 2.87 -0.71 -10.90
CA THR A 85 3.21 0.20 -12.01
C THR A 85 2.25 0.09 -13.21
N ARG A 86 1.38 -0.92 -13.24
CA ARG A 86 0.28 -1.00 -14.21
C ARG A 86 -0.83 0.02 -13.94
N LEU A 87 -0.94 0.51 -12.70
CA LEU A 87 -1.79 1.66 -12.42
C LEU A 87 -1.10 2.91 -12.95
N SER A 88 -1.87 3.73 -13.67
CA SER A 88 -1.36 5.00 -14.18
C SER A 88 -0.82 5.84 -13.01
N SER A 89 0.34 6.48 -13.18
CA SER A 89 0.86 7.40 -12.16
C SER A 89 -0.04 8.61 -11.94
N SER A 90 -0.97 8.90 -12.86
CA SER A 90 -2.00 9.92 -12.70
C SER A 90 -3.29 9.44 -12.02
N SER A 91 -3.44 8.12 -11.80
CA SER A 91 -4.64 7.54 -11.19
C SER A 91 -4.50 7.29 -9.69
N TRP A 92 -3.42 7.77 -9.07
CA TRP A 92 -3.24 7.71 -7.62
C TRP A 92 -2.28 8.78 -7.11
N ALA A 93 -2.41 9.15 -5.84
CA ALA A 93 -1.52 10.09 -5.18
C ALA A 93 -1.32 9.74 -3.70
N PRO A 94 -0.11 9.86 -3.13
CA PRO A 94 0.11 9.75 -1.70
C PRO A 94 -0.61 10.85 -0.91
N ILE A 95 -1.13 10.50 0.26
CA ILE A 95 -1.65 11.45 1.24
C ILE A 95 -0.62 11.56 2.36
N PRO A 96 -0.03 12.75 2.60
CA PRO A 96 0.97 12.91 3.63
C PRO A 96 0.32 12.86 5.02
N ILE A 97 0.65 11.82 5.79
CA ILE A 97 0.25 11.69 7.20
C ILE A 97 1.53 11.59 8.04
N LEU A 98 1.69 12.50 9.00
CA LEU A 98 2.91 12.60 9.82
C LEU A 98 2.93 11.57 10.96
N SER A 99 2.84 10.29 10.61
CA SER A 99 3.00 9.17 11.54
C SER A 99 3.78 8.04 10.86
N PRO A 100 4.76 7.41 11.53
CA PRO A 100 5.44 6.23 10.98
C PRO A 100 4.52 5.01 10.80
N ASP A 101 3.37 5.02 11.46
CA ASP A 101 2.40 3.93 11.51
C ASP A 101 1.35 4.03 10.41
N ILE A 102 1.30 5.15 9.69
CA ILE A 102 0.23 5.42 8.74
C ILE A 102 0.81 5.81 7.38
N THR A 103 0.45 5.03 6.36
CA THR A 103 0.67 5.38 4.95
C THR A 103 -0.69 5.44 4.27
N ALA A 104 -0.91 6.45 3.44
CA ALA A 104 -2.19 6.58 2.76
C ALA A 104 -2.02 7.03 1.30
N ILE A 105 -2.97 6.63 0.46
CA ILE A 105 -3.08 7.06 -0.93
C ILE A 105 -4.55 7.32 -1.29
N ASP A 106 -4.78 8.21 -2.24
CA ASP A 106 -6.02 8.26 -3.00
C ASP A 106 -5.81 7.52 -4.34
N LEU A 107 -6.79 6.72 -4.74
CA LEU A 107 -6.97 6.23 -6.11
C LEU A 107 -8.08 7.03 -6.78
N ILE A 108 -7.85 7.46 -8.02
CA ILE A 108 -8.75 8.35 -8.74
C ILE A 108 -9.04 7.74 -10.11
N GLY A 109 -10.31 7.64 -10.47
CA GLY A 109 -10.75 7.20 -11.79
C GLY A 109 -12.24 7.44 -12.01
N ASP A 110 -12.81 6.82 -13.05
CA ASP A 110 -14.24 6.94 -13.37
C ASP A 110 -15.16 6.34 -12.28
N PHE A 111 -14.58 5.59 -11.35
CA PHE A 111 -15.21 5.08 -10.14
C PHE A 111 -15.25 6.11 -8.99
N GLY A 112 -14.79 7.35 -9.23
CA GLY A 112 -14.61 8.38 -8.21
C GLY A 112 -13.27 8.24 -7.50
N THR A 113 -13.25 8.55 -6.20
CA THR A 113 -12.05 8.49 -5.37
C THR A 113 -12.16 7.39 -4.33
N ILE A 114 -11.18 6.50 -4.30
CA ILE A 114 -11.02 5.48 -3.25
C ILE A 114 -9.81 5.87 -2.41
N ARG A 115 -10.07 6.24 -1.15
CA ARG A 115 -9.01 6.50 -0.18
C ARG A 115 -8.61 5.22 0.53
N ILE A 116 -7.32 4.90 0.51
CA ILE A 116 -6.76 3.74 1.21
C ILE A 116 -5.81 4.26 2.28
N ILE A 117 -6.06 3.85 3.53
CA ILE A 117 -5.24 4.20 4.68
C ILE A 117 -4.73 2.90 5.29
N ASN A 118 -3.42 2.66 5.17
CA ASN A 118 -2.73 1.54 5.78
C ASN A 118 -2.21 1.93 7.16
N ILE A 119 -2.79 1.33 8.19
CA ILE A 119 -2.52 1.64 9.59
C ILE A 119 -1.85 0.44 10.23
N TYR A 120 -0.69 0.67 10.83
CA TYR A 120 -0.13 -0.23 11.82
C TYR A 120 -0.71 0.11 13.20
N ASN A 121 -1.16 -0.92 13.90
CA ASN A 121 -1.58 -0.82 15.29
C ASN A 121 -0.69 -1.78 16.09
N ASP A 122 -0.05 -1.28 17.15
CA ASP A 122 0.89 -2.06 17.96
C ASP A 122 0.21 -3.19 18.77
N GLY A 123 -1.12 -3.16 18.87
CA GLY A 123 -1.94 -4.16 19.56
C GLY A 123 -1.70 -4.23 21.08
N ASN A 124 -0.86 -3.37 21.63
CA ASN A 124 -0.45 -3.37 23.04
C ASN A 124 -1.17 -2.27 23.84
N HIS A 125 -1.78 -1.31 23.17
CA HIS A 125 -2.52 -0.23 23.79
C HIS A 125 -3.95 -0.14 23.25
N ASN A 126 -4.90 0.08 24.16
CA ASN A 126 -6.33 0.23 23.82
C ASN A 126 -6.65 1.59 23.18
N GLU A 127 -5.73 2.56 23.28
CA GLU A 127 -5.82 3.90 22.69
C GLU A 127 -4.77 4.04 21.58
N THR A 128 -4.89 3.18 20.57
CA THR A 128 -4.05 3.22 19.37
C THR A 128 -4.80 3.92 18.26
N LEU A 129 -4.51 5.21 18.07
CA LEU A 129 -4.58 6.02 16.82
C LEU A 129 -4.42 7.51 17.12
#